data_AF-A0A349U6T2-F1
#
_entry.id   AF-A0A349U6T2-F1
#
_cell.length_a   1.000
_cell.length_b   1.000
_cell.length_c   1.000
_cell.angle_alpha   90.00
_cell.angle_beta   90.00
_cell.angle_gamma   90.00
#
_symmetry.space_group_name_H-M   'P 1'
#
loop_
_entity.id
_entity.type
_entity.pdbx_description
1 polymer ?
#
loop_
_entity_poly.entity_id
_entity_poly.type
_entity_poly.pdbx_seq_one_letter_code
_entity_poly.pdbx_strand_id
1 'polypeptide(L)'
;MSKVKKIIKTITVDIEKCNGCRACEAVCSAFHAEPKYSTINPERSRIRMMRHPLKDIFIPVYAGEYTPAECMGRDKYIIDGREYDECGFCRAACPSRTLFHEPDSGLPLKCDMCEDDPPQEKPLCVQWCINDALIYEEREEEVEEEVQIDDVEVGIKSLADKHGIDKVVETLTRMSQKS
;
A
#
# COMPACT_ATOMS: atom_id res chain seq x y z
N MET A 1 1.38 7.38 -28.41
CA MET A 1 1.98 7.67 -27.09
C MET A 1 3.48 7.49 -27.22
N SER A 2 4.28 8.39 -26.65
CA SER A 2 5.75 8.30 -26.66
C SER A 2 6.17 7.06 -25.86
N LYS A 3 7.19 6.33 -26.33
CA LYS A 3 7.89 5.34 -25.51
C LYS A 3 8.99 6.04 -24.73
N VAL A 4 9.06 5.81 -23.43
CA VAL A 4 10.08 6.35 -22.54
C VAL A 4 10.79 5.21 -21.83
N LYS A 5 12.09 5.35 -21.57
CA LYS A 5 12.82 4.43 -20.69
C LYS A 5 12.52 4.78 -19.25
N LYS A 6 11.99 3.82 -18.49
CA LYS A 6 11.66 3.98 -17.07
C LYS A 6 12.39 2.92 -16.25
N ILE A 7 12.83 3.31 -15.05
CA ILE A 7 13.34 2.35 -14.07
C ILE A 7 12.13 1.70 -13.39
N ILE A 8 11.98 0.40 -13.56
CA ILE A 8 10.97 -0.42 -12.90
C ILE A 8 11.57 -1.04 -11.65
N LYS A 9 10.91 -0.79 -10.52
CA LYS A 9 11.28 -1.25 -9.18
C LYS A 9 10.46 -2.49 -8.83
N THR A 10 11.12 -3.57 -8.44
CA THR A 10 10.48 -4.85 -8.10
C THR A 10 10.88 -5.26 -6.69
N ILE A 11 9.90 -5.69 -5.89
CA ILE A 11 10.16 -6.37 -4.61
C ILE A 11 9.71 -7.81 -4.75
N THR A 12 10.67 -8.73 -4.75
CA THR A 12 10.42 -10.16 -4.69
C THR A 12 10.18 -10.56 -3.24
N VAL A 13 9.08 -11.27 -2.98
CA VAL A 13 8.67 -11.70 -1.64
C VAL A 13 8.89 -13.21 -1.51
N ASP A 14 9.97 -13.60 -0.82
CA ASP A 14 10.31 -14.99 -0.52
C ASP A 14 9.66 -15.40 0.82
N ILE A 15 8.46 -15.98 0.71
CA ILE A 15 7.64 -16.33 1.88
C ILE A 15 8.26 -17.43 2.75
N GLU A 16 9.14 -18.27 2.20
CA GLU A 16 9.83 -19.33 2.94
C GLU A 16 10.83 -18.77 3.96
N LYS A 17 11.33 -17.55 3.72
CA LYS A 17 12.21 -16.82 4.66
C LYS A 17 11.45 -15.95 5.64
N CYS A 18 10.15 -15.74 5.43
CA CYS A 18 9.34 -14.87 6.28
C CYS A 18 9.02 -15.55 7.61
N ASN A 19 9.46 -14.96 8.73
CA ASN A 19 9.11 -15.45 10.07
C ASN A 19 7.89 -14.73 10.70
N GLY A 20 7.23 -13.86 9.93
CA GLY A 20 6.05 -13.12 10.39
C GLY A 20 6.32 -12.14 11.54
N CYS A 21 7.52 -11.58 11.67
CA CYS A 21 7.89 -10.64 12.74
C CYS A 21 7.17 -9.29 12.67
N ARG A 22 6.62 -8.92 11.49
CA ARG A 22 5.94 -7.64 11.21
C ARG A 22 6.83 -6.39 11.37
N ALA A 23 8.16 -6.53 11.36
CA ALA A 23 9.09 -5.41 11.36
C ALA A 23 8.88 -4.47 10.16
N CYS A 24 8.55 -5.04 9.00
CA CYS A 24 8.18 -4.31 7.79
C CYS A 24 6.95 -3.41 8.01
N GLU A 25 5.95 -3.88 8.76
CA GLU A 25 4.76 -3.06 9.05
C GLU A 25 5.14 -1.87 9.94
N ALA A 26 5.91 -2.15 11.00
CA ALA A 26 6.33 -1.19 11.99
C ALA A 26 7.16 -0.06 11.36
N VAL A 27 8.26 -0.38 10.67
CA VAL A 27 9.14 0.63 10.07
C VAL A 27 8.42 1.46 9.01
N CYS A 28 7.57 0.83 8.20
CA CYS A 28 6.82 1.56 7.17
C CYS A 28 5.84 2.55 7.81
N SER A 29 5.09 2.14 8.83
CA SER A 29 4.18 3.06 9.53
C SER A 29 4.92 4.16 10.29
N ALA A 30 6.08 3.84 10.88
CA ALA A 30 6.91 4.80 11.59
C ALA A 30 7.42 5.88 10.63
N PHE A 31 7.90 5.47 9.47
CA PHE A 31 8.43 6.37 8.47
C PHE A 31 7.39 7.34 7.93
N HIS A 32 6.16 6.88 7.74
CA HIS A 32 5.06 7.69 7.22
C HIS A 32 4.25 8.40 8.32
N ALA A 33 4.71 8.37 9.57
CA ALA A 33 4.16 9.24 10.59
C ALA A 33 4.50 10.70 10.28
N GLU A 34 3.66 11.63 10.73
CA GLU A 34 3.91 13.06 10.64
C GLU A 34 3.97 13.64 12.06
N PRO A 35 5.14 14.09 12.55
CA PRO A 35 6.47 14.03 11.92
C PRO A 35 7.02 12.60 11.77
N LYS A 36 7.97 12.39 10.83
CA LYS A 36 8.58 11.07 10.58
C LYS A 36 9.08 10.44 11.89
N TYR A 37 8.78 9.15 12.08
CA TYR A 37 9.13 8.34 13.25
C TYR A 37 8.49 8.74 14.59
N SER A 38 7.58 9.70 14.61
CA SER A 38 6.93 10.16 15.85
C SER A 38 6.02 9.10 16.49
N THR A 39 5.40 8.24 15.68
CA THR A 39 4.48 7.19 16.13
C THR A 39 4.62 5.95 15.27
N ILE A 40 4.16 4.81 15.79
CA ILE A 40 4.13 3.53 15.06
C ILE A 40 2.71 3.00 15.11
N ASN A 41 2.11 2.77 13.94
CA ASN A 41 0.79 2.16 13.84
C ASN A 41 0.73 1.22 12.62
N PRO A 42 0.84 -0.11 12.83
CA PRO A 42 0.78 -1.08 11.74
C PRO A 42 -0.48 -1.00 10.86
N GLU A 43 -1.59 -0.44 11.37
CA GLU A 43 -2.79 -0.25 10.55
C GLU A 43 -2.58 0.79 9.44
N ARG A 44 -1.68 1.76 9.65
CA ARG A 44 -1.27 2.78 8.66
C ARG A 44 -0.13 2.31 7.74
N SER A 45 0.28 1.05 7.85
CA SER A 45 1.39 0.51 7.06
C SER A 45 0.98 0.20 5.63
N ARG A 46 1.87 0.54 4.68
CA ARG A 46 1.71 0.27 3.24
C ARG A 46 2.18 -1.14 2.84
N ILE A 47 2.60 -1.96 3.81
CA ILE A 47 2.82 -3.40 3.70
C ILE A 47 2.14 -4.07 4.90
N ARG A 48 1.33 -5.11 4.66
CA ARG A 48 0.51 -5.76 5.70
C ARG A 48 0.70 -7.27 5.64
N MET A 49 0.89 -7.88 6.80
CA MET A 49 1.20 -9.30 6.96
C MET A 49 -0.07 -10.11 7.16
N MET A 50 -0.36 -11.01 6.22
CA MET A 50 -1.25 -12.13 6.48
C MET A 50 -0.50 -13.15 7.34
N ARG A 51 -0.88 -13.26 8.61
CA ARG A 51 -0.16 -14.05 9.61
C ARG A 51 -1.08 -15.08 10.26
N HIS A 52 -1.04 -16.32 9.79
CA HIS A 52 -1.74 -17.46 10.38
C HIS A 52 -0.72 -18.55 10.78
N PRO A 53 -0.12 -18.49 11.98
CA PRO A 53 0.93 -19.42 12.40
C PRO A 53 0.48 -20.89 12.43
N LEU A 54 -0.78 -21.15 12.79
CA LEU A 54 -1.34 -22.51 12.82
C LEU A 54 -1.54 -23.13 11.43
N LYS A 55 -1.55 -22.30 10.39
CA LYS A 55 -1.66 -22.71 8.98
C LYS A 55 -0.34 -22.55 8.23
N ASP A 56 0.72 -22.13 8.92
CA ASP A 56 2.02 -21.78 8.34
C ASP A 56 1.92 -20.69 7.25
N ILE A 57 1.03 -19.70 7.40
CA ILE A 57 0.87 -18.63 6.41
C ILE A 57 1.51 -17.34 6.93
N PHE A 58 2.54 -16.86 6.22
CA PHE A 58 3.28 -15.62 6.52
C PHE A 58 3.51 -14.83 5.23
N ILE A 59 2.52 -14.07 4.79
CA ILE A 59 2.56 -13.38 3.50
C ILE A 59 2.48 -11.87 3.70
N PRO A 60 3.58 -11.12 3.43
CA PRO A 60 3.54 -9.68 3.28
C PRO A 60 2.81 -9.29 1.99
N VAL A 61 1.79 -8.44 2.10
CA VAL A 61 1.04 -7.90 0.98
C VAL A 61 1.23 -6.38 0.96
N TYR A 62 1.65 -5.86 -0.19
CA TYR A 62 1.86 -4.43 -0.38
C TYR A 62 0.58 -3.73 -0.81
N ALA A 63 0.37 -2.52 -0.31
CA ALA A 63 -0.65 -1.62 -0.80
C ALA A 63 -0.43 -1.35 -2.31
N GLY A 64 -1.52 -1.31 -3.06
CA GLY A 64 -1.58 -1.00 -4.48
C GLY A 64 -2.52 0.16 -4.73
N GLU A 65 -3.22 0.12 -5.87
CA GLU A 65 -4.12 1.20 -6.29
C GLU A 65 -5.43 1.24 -5.49
N TYR A 66 -6.03 2.43 -5.44
CA TYR A 66 -7.40 2.63 -4.95
C TYR A 66 -8.42 2.08 -5.95
N THR A 67 -9.47 1.43 -5.42
CA THR A 67 -10.66 1.07 -6.20
C THR A 67 -11.92 1.60 -5.53
N PRO A 68 -12.81 2.28 -6.26
CA PRO A 68 -14.05 2.81 -5.69
C PRO A 68 -15.12 1.74 -5.46
N ALA A 69 -14.97 0.56 -6.05
CA ALA A 69 -15.95 -0.52 -5.99
C ALA A 69 -15.30 -1.87 -5.71
N GLU A 70 -16.11 -2.78 -5.18
CA GLU A 70 -15.74 -4.18 -5.01
C GLU A 70 -15.86 -4.96 -6.32
N CYS A 71 -15.12 -6.08 -6.42
CA CYS A 71 -15.33 -7.04 -7.49
C CYS A 71 -16.71 -7.72 -7.36
N MET A 72 -17.34 -8.05 -8.48
CA MET A 72 -18.61 -8.80 -8.50
C MET A 72 -18.51 -10.17 -7.83
N GLY A 73 -17.33 -10.78 -7.86
CA GLY A 73 -17.00 -12.01 -7.16
C GLY A 73 -15.64 -11.87 -6.50
N ARG A 74 -15.50 -12.45 -5.32
CA ARG A 74 -14.25 -12.46 -4.56
C ARG A 74 -13.62 -13.84 -4.66
N ASP A 75 -12.30 -13.85 -4.79
CA ASP A 75 -11.52 -15.07 -4.97
C ASP A 75 -10.95 -15.56 -3.63
N LYS A 76 -10.77 -16.88 -3.54
CA LYS A 76 -10.12 -17.55 -2.42
C LYS A 76 -9.29 -18.68 -2.97
N TYR A 77 -8.03 -18.76 -2.54
CA TYR A 77 -7.08 -19.72 -3.08
C TYR A 77 -6.81 -20.85 -2.08
N ILE A 78 -6.66 -22.05 -2.62
CA ILE A 78 -5.98 -23.16 -1.98
C ILE A 78 -4.72 -23.43 -2.80
N ILE A 79 -3.55 -23.22 -2.20
CA ILE A 79 -2.24 -23.44 -2.85
C ILE A 79 -1.45 -24.37 -1.96
N ASP A 80 -0.93 -25.45 -2.52
CA ASP A 80 -0.14 -26.47 -1.80
C ASP A 80 -0.82 -26.97 -0.51
N GLY A 81 -2.15 -27.14 -0.57
CA GLY A 81 -2.97 -27.61 0.54
C GLY A 81 -3.25 -26.56 1.63
N ARG A 82 -2.77 -25.33 1.48
CA ARG A 82 -3.02 -24.20 2.40
C ARG A 82 -4.18 -23.35 1.89
N GLU A 83 -5.15 -23.09 2.75
CA GLU A 83 -6.30 -22.25 2.46
C GLU A 83 -6.03 -20.80 2.91
N TYR A 84 -5.96 -19.89 1.93
CA TYR A 84 -5.71 -18.47 2.13
C TYR A 84 -7.02 -17.70 2.37
N ASP A 85 -6.89 -16.48 2.89
CA ASP A 85 -8.03 -15.60 3.10
C ASP A 85 -8.65 -15.17 1.74
N GLU A 86 -9.96 -14.90 1.76
CA GLU A 86 -10.64 -14.26 0.62
C GLU A 86 -9.96 -12.93 0.29
N CYS A 87 -9.72 -12.66 -1.00
CA CYS A 87 -8.95 -11.51 -1.48
C CYS A 87 -7.52 -11.42 -0.91
N GLY A 88 -6.96 -12.52 -0.40
CA GLY A 88 -5.75 -12.53 0.42
C GLY A 88 -4.49 -11.99 -0.27
N PHE A 89 -4.41 -12.07 -1.60
CA PHE A 89 -3.31 -11.56 -2.40
C PHE A 89 -3.62 -10.19 -3.05
N CYS A 90 -4.83 -9.66 -2.82
CA CYS A 90 -5.25 -8.40 -3.41
C CYS A 90 -4.53 -7.22 -2.76
N ARG A 91 -3.95 -6.35 -3.60
CA ARG A 91 -3.23 -5.15 -3.18
C ARG A 91 -4.11 -3.90 -3.06
N ALA A 92 -5.33 -3.95 -3.60
CA ALA A 92 -6.16 -2.76 -3.74
C ALA A 92 -6.61 -2.18 -2.38
N ALA A 93 -6.58 -0.86 -2.26
CA ALA A 93 -7.33 -0.14 -1.24
C ALA A 93 -8.80 -0.16 -1.65
N CYS A 94 -9.49 -1.24 -1.27
CA CYS A 94 -10.83 -1.61 -1.70
C CYS A 94 -11.84 -1.46 -0.55
N PRO A 95 -13.06 -0.94 -0.78
CA PRO A 95 -14.09 -0.77 0.26
C PRO A 95 -14.52 -2.08 0.95
N SER A 96 -14.17 -3.25 0.40
CA SER A 96 -14.51 -4.56 0.96
C SER A 96 -13.83 -4.89 2.30
N ARG A 97 -12.79 -4.14 2.69
CA ARG A 97 -11.95 -4.41 3.87
C ARG A 97 -11.22 -3.15 4.34
N THR A 98 -10.69 -3.18 5.56
CA THR A 98 -9.94 -2.05 6.15
C THR A 98 -8.46 -2.01 5.74
N LEU A 99 -7.94 -3.06 5.11
CA LEU A 99 -6.54 -3.11 4.68
C LEU A 99 -6.27 -1.99 3.65
N PHE A 100 -5.12 -1.34 3.83
CA PHE A 100 -4.65 -0.22 3.00
C PHE A 100 -5.57 1.01 3.02
N HIS A 101 -6.20 1.27 4.16
CA HIS A 101 -6.85 2.53 4.45
C HIS A 101 -6.35 3.09 5.77
N GLU A 102 -6.31 4.42 5.88
CA GLU A 102 -6.11 5.09 7.15
C GLU A 102 -7.21 4.68 8.14
N PRO A 103 -6.87 4.24 9.36
CA PRO A 103 -7.84 3.64 10.28
C PRO A 103 -8.87 4.63 10.83
N ASP A 104 -8.58 5.93 10.76
CA ASP A 104 -9.45 7.01 11.21
C ASP A 104 -10.33 7.58 10.07
N SER A 105 -9.71 7.97 8.97
CA SER A 105 -10.37 8.66 7.85
C SER A 105 -10.92 7.71 6.79
N GLY A 106 -10.34 6.52 6.67
CA GLY A 106 -10.60 5.59 5.58
C GLY A 106 -10.00 6.04 4.24
N LEU A 107 -9.03 6.97 4.24
CA LEU A 107 -8.31 7.35 3.03
C LEU A 107 -7.43 6.21 2.52
N PRO A 108 -7.31 6.00 1.20
CA PRO A 108 -6.51 4.92 0.65
C PRO A 108 -5.01 5.14 0.94
N LEU A 109 -4.33 4.06 1.31
CA LEU A 109 -2.88 4.00 1.45
C LEU A 109 -2.31 3.30 0.23
N LYS A 110 -1.21 3.82 -0.30
CA LYS A 110 -0.47 3.23 -1.43
C LYS A 110 1.01 3.14 -1.09
N CYS A 111 1.66 2.05 -1.50
CA CYS A 111 3.11 1.93 -1.38
C CYS A 111 3.77 2.78 -2.46
N ASP A 112 4.63 3.68 -2.02
CA ASP A 112 5.37 4.65 -2.81
C ASP A 112 6.84 4.23 -3.02
N MET A 113 7.20 2.99 -2.70
CA MET A 113 8.58 2.47 -2.70
C MET A 113 9.56 3.29 -1.84
N CYS A 114 9.09 4.10 -0.89
CA CYS A 114 9.91 5.06 -0.14
C CYS A 114 10.64 6.06 -1.06
N GLU A 115 9.96 6.52 -2.12
CA GLU A 115 10.39 7.62 -2.98
C GLU A 115 10.07 8.99 -2.36
N ASP A 116 10.39 9.17 -1.08
CA ASP A 116 10.28 10.47 -0.41
C ASP A 116 11.33 11.47 -0.93
N ASP A 117 11.35 12.70 -0.39
CA ASP A 117 12.36 13.70 -0.75
C ASP A 117 13.34 13.94 0.42
N PRO A 118 14.62 13.52 0.31
CA PRO A 118 15.20 12.70 -0.76
C PRO A 118 14.80 11.21 -0.66
N PRO A 119 14.84 10.45 -1.77
CA PRO A 119 14.40 9.05 -1.77
C PRO A 119 15.35 8.16 -0.97
N GLN A 120 14.81 7.10 -0.36
CA GLN A 120 15.65 6.10 0.29
C GLN A 120 16.45 5.30 -0.74
N GLU A 121 17.65 4.83 -0.36
CA GLU A 121 18.46 3.96 -1.23
C GLU A 121 17.71 2.67 -1.61
N LYS A 122 16.96 2.12 -0.64
CA LYS A 122 16.07 0.96 -0.81
C LYS A 122 14.83 1.15 0.08
N PRO A 123 13.69 0.52 -0.23
CA PRO A 123 12.53 0.57 0.65
C PRO A 123 12.86 0.14 2.09
N LEU A 124 12.40 0.88 3.09
CA LEU A 124 12.75 0.60 4.51
C LEU A 124 12.29 -0.79 4.97
N CYS A 125 11.17 -1.28 4.44
CA CYS A 125 10.69 -2.63 4.72
C CYS A 125 11.69 -3.72 4.27
N VAL A 126 12.41 -3.48 3.17
CA VAL A 126 13.49 -4.35 2.67
C VAL A 126 14.70 -4.23 3.60
N GLN A 127 15.13 -3.00 3.93
CA GLN A 127 16.27 -2.76 4.82
C GLN A 127 16.10 -3.39 6.22
N TRP A 128 14.87 -3.42 6.74
CA TRP A 128 14.55 -3.98 8.05
C TRP A 128 14.19 -5.47 8.03
N CYS A 129 14.12 -6.10 6.85
CA CYS A 129 13.90 -7.53 6.74
C CYS A 129 15.23 -8.28 6.89
N ILE A 130 15.66 -8.51 8.14
CA ILE A 130 16.94 -9.16 8.46
C ILE A 130 17.04 -10.60 7.89
N ASN A 131 15.91 -11.23 7.56
CA ASN A 131 15.87 -12.56 6.95
C ASN A 131 16.00 -12.56 5.43
N ASP A 132 16.11 -11.39 4.78
CA ASP A 132 16.14 -11.26 3.33
C ASP A 132 14.93 -11.90 2.62
N ALA A 133 13.75 -11.84 3.25
CA ALA A 133 12.49 -12.28 2.68
C ALA A 133 11.90 -11.28 1.68
N LEU A 134 12.39 -10.02 1.69
CA LEU A 134 11.99 -8.96 0.78
C LEU A 134 13.22 -8.53 0.00
N ILE A 135 13.22 -8.73 -1.32
CA ILE A 135 14.39 -8.55 -2.19
C ILE A 135 14.08 -7.44 -3.19
N TYR A 136 14.88 -6.37 -3.19
CA TYR A 136 14.68 -5.20 -4.06
C TYR A 136 15.57 -5.24 -5.30
N GLU A 137 14.98 -5.06 -6.47
CA GLU A 137 15.66 -5.05 -7.76
C GLU A 137 15.14 -3.94 -8.66
N GLU A 138 16.02 -3.39 -9.50
CA GLU A 138 15.70 -2.37 -10.50
C GLU A 138 16.04 -2.87 -11.90
N ARG A 139 15.22 -2.51 -12.88
CA ARG A 139 15.51 -2.73 -14.31
C ARG A 139 15.07 -1.56 -15.15
N GLU A 140 15.76 -1.29 -16.26
CA GLU A 140 15.27 -0.35 -17.27
C GLU A 140 14.29 -1.06 -18.22
N GLU A 141 13.15 -0.42 -18.48
CA GLU A 141 12.13 -0.94 -19.39
C GLU A 141 11.57 0.19 -20.28
N GLU A 142 11.34 -0.10 -21.56
CA GLU A 142 10.63 0.82 -22.46
C GLU A 142 9.13 0.70 -22.24
N VAL A 143 8.53 1.74 -21.66
CA VAL A 143 7.10 1.77 -21.34
C VAL A 143 6.39 2.89 -22.10
N GLU A 144 5.08 2.75 -22.26
CA GLU A 144 4.24 3.85 -22.71
C GLU A 144 4.16 4.90 -21.60
N GLU A 145 4.19 6.18 -22.00
CA GLU A 145 4.08 7.29 -21.07
C GLU A 145 2.67 7.33 -20.45
N GLU A 146 2.57 6.95 -19.18
CA GLU A 146 1.34 6.97 -18.40
C GLU A 146 1.21 8.27 -17.57
N VAL A 147 -0.01 8.75 -17.41
CA VAL A 147 -0.32 9.89 -16.53
C VAL A 147 -0.19 9.44 -15.08
N GLN A 148 0.77 10.02 -14.35
CA GLN A 148 0.85 9.84 -12.90
C GLN A 148 -0.24 10.69 -12.24
N ILE A 149 -1.16 10.02 -11.54
CA ILE A 149 -2.17 10.68 -10.70
C ILE A 149 -1.54 10.88 -9.32
N ASP A 150 -1.59 12.11 -8.80
CA ASP A 150 -1.08 12.48 -7.48
C ASP A 150 -1.90 11.80 -6.36
N ASP A 151 -1.26 11.39 -5.27
CA ASP A 151 -1.90 10.81 -4.10
C ASP A 151 -2.95 11.76 -3.48
N VAL A 152 -2.75 13.08 -3.57
CA VAL A 152 -3.74 14.08 -3.15
C VAL A 152 -5.02 13.97 -3.98
N GLU A 153 -4.88 13.81 -5.30
CA GLU A 153 -6.04 13.64 -6.21
C GLU A 153 -6.77 12.33 -5.91
N VAL A 154 -6.03 11.24 -5.64
CA VAL A 154 -6.63 9.94 -5.25
C VAL A 154 -7.40 10.08 -3.93
N GLY A 155 -6.82 10.75 -2.93
CA GLY A 155 -7.48 10.99 -1.64
C GLY A 155 -8.76 11.81 -1.77
N ILE A 156 -8.71 12.92 -2.53
CA ILE A 156 -9.89 13.76 -2.80
C ILE A 156 -10.96 12.98 -3.56
N LYS A 157 -10.55 12.21 -4.58
CA LYS A 157 -11.46 11.35 -5.34
C LYS A 157 -12.13 10.32 -4.44
N SER A 158 -11.38 9.65 -3.55
CA SER A 158 -11.95 8.71 -2.59
C SER A 158 -12.98 9.36 -1.66
N LEU A 159 -12.76 10.60 -1.24
CA LEU A 159 -13.74 11.34 -0.44
C LEU A 159 -14.97 11.72 -1.28
N ALA A 160 -14.78 12.13 -2.53
CA ALA A 160 -15.87 12.48 -3.44
C ALA A 160 -16.74 11.27 -3.77
N ASP A 161 -16.14 10.10 -4.02
CA ASP A 161 -16.85 8.84 -4.28
C ASP A 161 -17.69 8.43 -3.05
N LYS A 162 -17.21 8.69 -1.83
CA LYS A 162 -17.89 8.32 -0.58
C LYS A 162 -18.94 9.33 -0.11
N HIS A 163 -18.73 10.62 -0.37
CA HIS A 163 -19.50 11.70 0.24
C HIS A 163 -20.18 12.66 -0.74
N GLY A 164 -19.93 12.50 -2.04
CA GLY A 164 -20.36 13.42 -3.09
C GLY A 164 -19.43 14.62 -3.23
N ILE A 165 -19.14 15.02 -4.47
CA ILE A 165 -18.19 16.10 -4.78
C ILE A 165 -18.61 17.45 -4.18
N ASP A 166 -19.90 17.77 -4.19
CA ASP A 166 -20.42 19.04 -3.68
C ASP A 166 -20.07 19.24 -2.21
N LYS A 167 -20.22 18.18 -1.40
CA LYS A 167 -19.91 18.20 0.03
C LYS A 167 -18.41 18.36 0.30
N VAL A 168 -17.58 17.74 -0.54
CA VAL A 168 -16.11 17.87 -0.46
C VAL A 168 -15.70 19.31 -0.77
N VAL A 169 -16.23 19.90 -1.85
CA VAL A 169 -15.95 21.29 -2.25
C VAL A 169 -16.43 22.29 -1.20
N GLU A 170 -17.63 22.13 -0.65
CA GLU A 170 -18.17 23.00 0.40
C GLU A 170 -17.27 22.94 1.65
N THR A 171 -16.84 21.73 2.04
CA THR A 171 -15.98 21.53 3.21
C THR A 171 -14.62 22.18 3.02
N LEU A 172 -13.99 22.00 1.85
CA LEU A 172 -12.70 22.63 1.52
C LEU A 172 -12.80 24.15 1.53
N THR A 173 -13.85 24.72 0.93
CA THR A 173 -14.10 26.16 0.91
C THR A 173 -14.25 26.74 2.32
N ARG A 174 -14.95 26.04 3.21
CA ARG A 174 -15.12 26.45 4.61
C ARG A 174 -13.82 26.38 5.41
N MET A 175 -12.95 25.41 5.10
CA MET A 175 -11.63 25.27 5.76
C MET A 175 -10.64 26.34 5.27
N SER A 176 -10.62 26.64 3.97
CA SER A 176 -9.72 27.66 3.40
C SER A 176 -10.00 29.07 3.91
N GLN A 177 -11.24 29.38 4.32
CA GLN A 177 -11.60 30.65 4.94
C GLN A 177 -11.18 30.78 6.42
N LYS A 178 -10.88 29.66 7.07
CA LYS A 178 -10.41 29.62 8.47
C LYS A 178 -8.89 29.53 8.60
N SER A 179 -8.19 29.46 7.47
CA SER A 179 -6.74 29.31 7.36
C SER A 179 -6.07 30.67 7.24
#